data_AF-A0A2V8RTZ0-F1
#
_entry.id   AF-A0A2V8RTZ0-F1
#
_cell.length_a   1.000
_cell.length_b   1.000
_cell.length_c   1.000
_cell.angle_alpha   90.00
_cell.angle_beta   90.00
_cell.angle_gamma   90.00
#
_symmetry.space_group_name_H-M   'P 1'
#
loop_
_entity.id
_entity.type
_entity.pdbx_description
1 polymer ?
#
loop_
_entity_poly.entity_id
_entity_poly.type
_entity_poly.pdbx_seq_one_letter_code
_entity_poly.pdbx_strand_id
1 'polypeptide(L)'
;MHRPRTSVSSAATRTTSSGRVTMAISLSYVPYKPKKFLSISMGGVKENDFVMVMGYPGSTRRYRESYSVAYNQDIAIPFQIDVFNKQIEELQNAGKSDPELQLKLQSRIFEIANTLKDLEGSVVAMRRFGVVDQKRTEETAFTRWLSANPDRQKKYGEVLPSLQQAYDELMRTAQRDLIVQQLAEMSDLFQILSLVNRVVADKQKPQGERNATLAMTALRARGALPEILAARNGPSERTFRSYSASYKAKHACAPKTNSRAPSRKARTLQPRRRSPRCSRGRRHNSRN
;
A
#
# COMPACT_ATOMS: atom_id res chain seq x y z
N MET A 1 9.20 -66.32 6.47
CA MET A 1 9.22 -65.06 7.25
C MET A 1 8.45 -63.99 6.49
N HIS A 2 7.18 -63.80 6.87
CA HIS A 2 6.34 -62.69 6.41
C HIS A 2 6.88 -61.37 6.98
N ARG A 3 7.09 -60.37 6.11
CA ARG A 3 7.07 -58.96 6.53
C ARG A 3 5.80 -58.31 5.97
N PRO A 4 5.07 -57.51 6.77
CA PRO A 4 3.72 -57.07 6.42
C PRO A 4 3.75 -55.94 5.38
N ARG A 5 2.77 -55.97 4.47
CA ARG A 5 2.40 -54.84 3.61
C ARG A 5 1.92 -53.69 4.50
N THR A 6 2.71 -52.64 4.63
CA THR A 6 2.23 -51.36 5.14
C THR A 6 1.29 -50.75 4.11
N SER A 7 0.01 -50.69 4.44
CA SER A 7 -1.01 -49.99 3.67
C SER A 7 -0.66 -48.50 3.61
N VAL A 8 -0.47 -47.99 2.39
CA VAL A 8 -0.37 -46.55 2.16
C VAL A 8 -1.76 -45.97 2.35
N SER A 9 -1.94 -45.25 3.45
CA SER A 9 -3.16 -44.52 3.81
C SER A 9 -3.63 -43.65 2.64
N SER A 10 -4.92 -43.72 2.32
CA SER A 10 -5.55 -43.04 1.20
C SER A 10 -5.34 -41.53 1.27
N ALA A 11 -4.74 -40.95 0.23
CA ALA A 11 -4.65 -39.50 0.07
C ALA A 11 -6.06 -38.91 -0.03
N ALA A 12 -6.41 -38.01 0.88
CA ALA A 12 -7.69 -37.32 0.89
C ALA A 12 -7.76 -36.31 -0.26
N THR A 13 -8.40 -36.69 -1.37
CA THR A 13 -8.70 -35.81 -2.49
C THR A 13 -9.84 -34.86 -2.10
N ARG A 14 -9.56 -33.55 -1.97
CA ARG A 14 -10.62 -32.53 -1.91
C ARG A 14 -10.84 -31.93 -3.29
N THR A 15 -11.90 -32.35 -3.95
CA THR A 15 -12.35 -31.77 -5.22
C THR A 15 -13.04 -30.43 -4.93
N THR A 16 -12.49 -29.34 -5.46
CA THR A 16 -13.22 -28.06 -5.48
C THR A 16 -14.21 -28.06 -6.65
N SER A 17 -15.29 -27.27 -6.57
CA SER A 17 -16.35 -27.14 -7.59
C SER A 17 -15.86 -26.70 -8.98
N SER A 18 -14.56 -26.41 -9.14
CA SER A 18 -13.90 -26.06 -10.40
C SER A 18 -13.13 -27.21 -11.08
N GLY A 19 -13.17 -28.43 -10.52
CA GLY A 19 -12.44 -29.58 -11.05
C GLY A 19 -10.91 -29.52 -10.86
N ARG A 20 -10.38 -28.50 -10.17
CA ARG A 20 -8.96 -28.47 -9.78
C ARG A 20 -8.74 -29.31 -8.52
N VAL A 21 -7.98 -30.37 -8.69
CA VAL A 21 -7.45 -31.22 -7.63
C VAL A 21 -6.14 -30.59 -7.14
N THR A 22 -6.17 -29.98 -5.96
CA THR A 22 -4.95 -29.47 -5.31
C THR A 22 -4.44 -30.57 -4.40
N MET A 23 -3.38 -31.28 -4.83
CA MET A 23 -2.79 -32.36 -4.03
C MET A 23 -1.66 -31.82 -3.14
N ALA A 24 -1.56 -32.31 -1.90
CA ALA A 24 -0.50 -31.97 -0.95
C ALA A 24 0.85 -32.62 -1.33
N ILE A 25 1.99 -31.93 -1.20
CA ILE A 25 3.32 -32.39 -1.65
C ILE A 25 3.61 -33.86 -1.24
N SER A 26 3.91 -34.73 -2.21
CA SER A 26 4.15 -36.18 -2.10
C SER A 26 5.25 -36.56 -3.10
N LEU A 27 6.11 -37.49 -2.72
CA LEU A 27 7.20 -37.99 -3.56
C LEU A 27 6.73 -38.74 -4.81
N SER A 28 5.43 -39.05 -4.90
CA SER A 28 4.81 -39.78 -6.02
C SER A 28 4.28 -38.88 -7.16
N TYR A 29 4.56 -37.58 -7.17
CA TYR A 29 4.04 -36.69 -8.21
C TYR A 29 4.75 -36.85 -9.55
N VAL A 30 3.94 -37.04 -10.59
CA VAL A 30 4.37 -36.98 -11.99
C VAL A 30 4.25 -35.54 -12.49
N PRO A 31 5.23 -35.01 -13.25
CA PRO A 31 5.14 -33.67 -13.82
C PRO A 31 3.85 -33.44 -14.62
N TYR A 32 3.23 -32.27 -14.40
CA TYR A 32 2.04 -31.87 -15.14
C TYR A 32 2.33 -31.78 -16.64
N LYS A 33 1.46 -32.39 -17.46
CA LYS A 33 1.54 -32.32 -18.93
C LYS A 33 0.56 -31.24 -19.44
N PRO A 34 1.02 -30.01 -19.74
CA PRO A 34 0.14 -28.95 -20.21
C PRO A 34 -0.37 -29.24 -21.63
N LYS A 35 -1.56 -28.73 -21.97
CA LYS A 35 -2.11 -28.85 -23.33
C LYS A 35 -1.31 -28.06 -24.37
N LYS A 36 -0.69 -26.95 -23.96
CA LYS A 36 0.12 -26.03 -24.78
C LYS A 36 1.23 -25.44 -23.93
N PHE A 37 2.36 -25.13 -24.56
CA PHE A 37 3.49 -24.43 -23.97
C PHE A 37 4.07 -23.46 -25.02
N LEU A 38 4.78 -22.43 -24.56
CA LEU A 38 5.41 -21.43 -25.43
C LEU A 38 6.72 -21.98 -25.98
N SER A 39 6.98 -21.78 -27.28
CA SER A 39 8.29 -22.03 -27.89
C SER A 39 9.20 -20.81 -27.70
N ILE A 40 10.50 -21.05 -27.60
CA ILE A 40 11.52 -20.00 -27.48
C ILE A 40 12.05 -19.69 -28.88
N SER A 41 11.98 -18.42 -29.29
CA SER A 41 12.58 -17.97 -30.55
C SER A 41 14.09 -17.81 -30.40
N MET A 42 14.86 -18.30 -31.38
CA MET A 42 16.31 -18.12 -31.45
C MET A 42 16.73 -16.94 -32.35
N GLY A 43 15.77 -16.27 -33.01
CA GLY A 43 16.03 -15.20 -33.98
C GLY A 43 16.40 -13.84 -33.37
N GLY A 44 16.46 -13.74 -32.04
CA GLY A 44 16.62 -12.47 -31.34
C GLY A 44 15.40 -11.56 -31.47
N VAL A 45 15.57 -10.30 -31.09
CA VAL A 45 14.58 -9.23 -31.24
C VAL A 45 15.27 -7.99 -31.82
N LYS A 46 14.59 -7.28 -32.71
CA LYS A 46 15.05 -6.04 -33.33
C LYS A 46 14.17 -4.88 -32.89
N GLU A 47 14.69 -3.66 -33.05
CA GLU A 47 13.91 -2.46 -32.84
C GLU A 47 12.68 -2.46 -33.76
N ASN A 48 11.53 -2.07 -33.20
CA ASN A 48 10.21 -2.07 -33.87
C ASN A 48 9.59 -3.45 -34.17
N ASP A 49 10.16 -4.56 -33.68
CA ASP A 49 9.49 -5.85 -33.74
C ASP A 49 8.20 -5.84 -32.90
N PHE A 50 7.16 -6.49 -33.42
CA PHE A 50 5.91 -6.66 -32.68
C PHE A 50 6.13 -7.55 -31.46
N VAL A 51 5.70 -7.07 -30.30
CA VAL A 51 5.74 -7.83 -29.05
C VAL A 51 4.36 -7.79 -28.40
N MET A 52 3.90 -8.95 -27.94
CA MET A 52 2.70 -9.08 -27.11
C MET A 52 3.09 -9.68 -25.76
N VAL A 53 2.65 -9.04 -24.68
CA VAL A 53 2.81 -9.54 -23.32
C VAL A 53 1.45 -10.00 -22.79
N MET A 54 1.38 -11.25 -22.33
CA MET A 54 0.20 -11.79 -21.67
C MET A 54 0.46 -11.96 -20.17
N GLY A 55 -0.50 -11.58 -19.34
CA GLY A 55 -0.38 -11.69 -17.90
C GLY A 55 -1.67 -11.32 -17.18
N TYR A 56 -1.59 -11.24 -15.85
CA TYR A 56 -2.71 -10.91 -14.97
C TYR A 56 -2.41 -9.59 -14.24
N PRO A 57 -2.57 -8.41 -14.89
CA PRO A 57 -2.33 -7.14 -14.23
C PRO A 57 -3.27 -6.99 -13.04
N GLY A 58 -2.72 -6.68 -11.85
CA GLY A 58 -3.49 -6.66 -10.61
C GLY A 58 -4.57 -5.57 -10.57
N SER A 59 -4.17 -4.30 -10.72
CA SER A 59 -5.12 -3.18 -10.80
C SER A 59 -4.50 -1.97 -11.51
N THR A 60 -5.34 -1.08 -12.03
CA THR A 60 -4.91 0.23 -12.54
C THR A 60 -5.87 1.31 -12.10
N ARG A 61 -5.39 2.56 -12.00
CA ARG A 61 -6.15 3.73 -11.56
C ARG A 61 -6.30 4.78 -12.66
N ARG A 62 -6.41 4.34 -13.93
CA ARG A 62 -6.35 5.21 -15.13
C ARG A 62 -7.43 6.30 -15.19
N TYR A 63 -8.60 6.03 -14.61
CA TYR A 63 -9.77 6.92 -14.62
C TYR A 63 -9.93 7.72 -13.31
N ARG A 64 -8.86 7.84 -12.52
CA ARG A 64 -8.90 8.68 -11.32
C ARG A 64 -8.93 10.16 -11.66
N GLU A 65 -9.75 10.86 -10.91
CA GLU A 65 -9.93 12.30 -10.84
C GLU A 65 -8.65 13.03 -10.40
N SER A 66 -8.49 14.28 -10.84
CA SER A 66 -7.36 15.15 -10.55
C SER A 66 -7.15 15.34 -9.05
N TYR A 67 -8.23 15.36 -8.26
CA TYR A 67 -8.17 15.41 -6.79
C TYR A 67 -7.44 14.21 -6.20
N SER A 68 -7.71 13.00 -6.71
CA SER A 68 -7.00 11.78 -6.32
C SER A 68 -5.54 11.83 -6.69
N VAL A 69 -5.26 12.22 -7.94
CA VAL A 69 -3.89 12.27 -8.46
C VAL A 69 -3.09 13.27 -7.64
N ALA A 70 -3.64 14.45 -7.34
CA ALA A 70 -3.01 15.46 -6.51
C ALA A 70 -2.78 14.96 -5.07
N TYR A 71 -3.79 14.36 -4.44
CA TYR A 71 -3.66 13.78 -3.10
C TYR A 71 -2.53 12.74 -3.03
N ASN A 72 -2.46 11.84 -4.02
CA ASN A 72 -1.42 10.82 -4.07
C ASN A 72 -0.04 11.43 -4.33
N GLN A 73 0.07 12.35 -5.30
CA GLN A 73 1.32 12.99 -5.68
C GLN A 73 1.95 13.81 -4.55
N ASP A 74 1.12 14.55 -3.81
CA ASP A 74 1.61 15.59 -2.90
C ASP A 74 1.55 15.18 -1.43
N ILE A 75 0.76 14.16 -1.07
CA ILE A 75 0.55 13.75 0.32
C ILE A 75 0.77 12.26 0.54
N ALA A 76 -0.05 11.39 -0.06
CA ALA A 76 -0.08 9.99 0.33
C ALA A 76 1.21 9.23 -0.04
N ILE A 77 1.68 9.39 -1.28
CA ILE A 77 2.91 8.72 -1.72
C ILE A 77 4.15 9.31 -1.02
N PRO A 78 4.33 10.64 -0.89
CA PRO A 78 5.43 11.21 -0.10
C PRO A 78 5.45 10.71 1.35
N PHE A 79 4.29 10.59 2.00
CA PHE A 79 4.19 10.00 3.33
C PHE A 79 4.70 8.54 3.34
N GLN A 80 4.29 7.74 2.37
CA GLN A 80 4.71 6.34 2.25
C GLN A 80 6.22 6.20 2.02
N ILE A 81 6.80 7.07 1.19
CA ILE A 81 8.24 7.14 0.95
C ILE A 81 9.00 7.40 2.26
N ASP A 82 8.55 8.38 3.05
CA ASP A 82 9.17 8.70 4.35
C ASP A 82 9.10 7.50 5.32
N VAL A 83 7.95 6.82 5.37
CA VAL A 83 7.76 5.62 6.19
C VAL A 83 8.71 4.50 5.76
N PHE A 84 8.78 4.18 4.48
CA PHE A 84 9.62 3.09 3.97
C PHE A 84 11.11 3.35 4.13
N ASN A 85 11.56 4.60 3.91
CA ASN A 85 12.93 5.00 4.20
C ASN A 85 13.28 4.74 5.67
N LYS A 86 12.39 5.10 6.60
CA LYS A 86 12.60 4.85 8.03
C LYS A 86 12.56 3.37 8.38
N GLN A 87 11.68 2.59 7.78
CA GLN A 87 11.67 1.13 7.96
C GLN A 87 12.99 0.50 7.55
N ILE A 88 13.51 0.83 6.36
CA ILE A 88 14.78 0.29 5.87
C ILE A 88 15.92 0.66 6.81
N GLU A 89 16.01 1.93 7.23
CA GLU A 89 17.05 2.41 8.14
C GLU A 89 17.06 1.60 9.46
N GLU A 90 15.89 1.39 10.06
CA GLU A 90 15.78 0.67 11.33
C GLU A 90 16.04 -0.83 11.20
N LEU A 91 15.61 -1.45 10.09
CA LEU A 91 15.91 -2.86 9.81
C LEU A 91 17.41 -3.06 9.59
N GLN A 92 18.06 -2.15 8.88
CA GLN A 92 19.52 -2.15 8.73
C GLN A 92 20.19 -1.98 10.09
N ASN A 93 19.76 -1.00 10.90
CA ASN A 93 20.30 -0.77 12.24
C ASN A 93 20.15 -1.98 13.16
N ALA A 94 19.01 -2.67 13.11
CA ALA A 94 18.77 -3.87 13.90
C ALA A 94 19.72 -5.01 13.55
N GLY A 95 20.10 -5.15 12.27
CA GLY A 95 21.05 -6.16 11.81
C GLY A 95 22.52 -5.77 11.93
N LYS A 96 22.87 -4.52 12.26
CA LYS A 96 24.27 -4.02 12.22
C LYS A 96 25.24 -4.83 13.09
N SER A 97 24.78 -5.35 14.21
CA SER A 97 25.62 -6.07 15.20
C SER A 97 25.44 -7.59 15.17
N ASP A 98 24.60 -8.13 14.27
CA ASP A 98 24.28 -9.56 14.21
C ASP A 98 24.15 -10.01 12.74
N PRO A 99 25.16 -10.71 12.17
CA PRO A 99 25.15 -11.16 10.79
C PRO A 99 24.01 -12.15 10.46
N GLU A 100 23.59 -12.99 11.41
CA GLU A 100 22.50 -13.94 11.19
C GLU A 100 21.16 -13.19 11.08
N LEU A 101 20.95 -12.22 11.98
CA LEU A 101 19.78 -11.34 11.90
C LEU A 101 19.82 -10.46 10.64
N GLN A 102 20.98 -9.92 10.27
CA GLN A 102 21.14 -9.14 9.04
C GLN A 102 20.69 -9.94 7.82
N LEU A 103 21.11 -11.20 7.71
CA LEU A 103 20.73 -12.10 6.62
C LEU A 103 19.21 -12.36 6.61
N LYS A 104 18.61 -12.64 7.78
CA LYS A 104 17.16 -12.83 7.93
C LYS A 104 16.35 -11.60 7.50
N LEU A 105 16.87 -10.39 7.76
CA LEU A 105 16.19 -9.14 7.42
C LEU A 105 16.37 -8.70 5.96
N GLN A 106 17.34 -9.26 5.21
CA GLN A 106 17.63 -8.82 3.83
C GLN A 106 16.43 -8.95 2.89
N SER A 107 15.71 -10.09 2.92
CA SER A 107 14.54 -10.29 2.07
C SER A 107 13.49 -9.20 2.30
N ARG A 108 13.26 -8.84 3.57
CA ARG A 108 12.30 -7.80 3.93
C ARG A 108 12.75 -6.40 3.48
N ILE A 109 14.03 -6.08 3.65
CA ILE A 109 14.60 -4.81 3.18
C ILE A 109 14.44 -4.70 1.66
N PHE A 110 14.72 -5.78 0.92
CA PHE A 110 14.61 -5.81 -0.53
C PHE A 110 13.17 -5.58 -1.02
N GLU A 111 12.18 -6.22 -0.40
CA GLU A 111 10.76 -6.02 -0.71
C GLU A 111 10.32 -4.56 -0.52
N ILE A 112 10.70 -3.95 0.62
CA ILE A 112 10.37 -2.55 0.91
C ILE A 112 11.08 -1.62 -0.08
N ALA A 113 12.36 -1.86 -0.34
CA ALA A 113 13.17 -1.05 -1.27
C ALA A 113 12.63 -1.09 -2.71
N ASN A 114 12.14 -2.25 -3.17
CA ASN A 114 11.52 -2.38 -4.49
C ASN A 114 10.27 -1.49 -4.60
N THR A 115 9.43 -1.49 -3.57
CA THR A 115 8.22 -0.66 -3.54
C THR A 115 8.56 0.82 -3.39
N LEU A 116 9.54 1.15 -2.55
CA LEU A 116 10.04 2.52 -2.37
C LEU A 116 10.51 3.12 -3.71
N LYS A 117 11.29 2.37 -4.48
CA LYS A 117 11.77 2.82 -5.80
C LYS A 117 10.63 3.08 -6.79
N ASP A 118 9.60 2.24 -6.80
CA ASP A 118 8.40 2.46 -7.63
C ASP A 118 7.66 3.74 -7.22
N LEU A 119 7.48 3.96 -5.92
CA LEU A 119 6.81 5.17 -5.39
C LEU A 119 7.58 6.45 -5.70
N GLU A 120 8.90 6.45 -5.48
CA GLU A 120 9.78 7.58 -5.79
C GLU A 120 9.75 7.91 -7.29
N GLY A 121 9.90 6.88 -8.14
CA GLY A 121 9.81 7.02 -9.59
C GLY A 121 8.45 7.53 -10.04
N SER A 122 7.37 7.04 -9.44
CA SER A 122 6.00 7.43 -9.75
C SER A 122 5.76 8.91 -9.46
N VAL A 123 6.12 9.42 -8.27
CA VAL A 123 5.92 10.84 -7.94
C VAL A 123 6.73 11.76 -8.86
N VAL A 124 7.97 11.38 -9.17
CA VAL A 124 8.82 12.13 -10.11
C VAL A 124 8.18 12.15 -11.50
N ALA A 125 7.70 11.01 -12.00
CA ALA A 125 7.04 10.92 -13.29
C ALA A 125 5.74 11.72 -13.33
N MET A 126 4.89 11.60 -12.30
CA MET A 126 3.62 12.32 -12.20
C MET A 126 3.82 13.84 -12.32
N ARG A 127 4.83 14.37 -11.61
CA ARG A 127 5.20 15.79 -11.68
C ARG A 127 5.80 16.16 -13.03
N ARG A 128 6.74 15.36 -13.53
CA ARG A 128 7.42 15.59 -14.82
C ARG A 128 6.45 15.68 -15.99
N PHE A 129 5.44 14.81 -16.00
CA PHE A 129 4.45 14.76 -17.07
C PHE A 129 3.20 15.63 -16.79
N GLY A 130 3.13 16.31 -15.64
CA GLY A 130 1.99 17.17 -15.30
C GLY A 130 0.67 16.40 -15.23
N VAL A 131 0.67 15.18 -14.68
CA VAL A 131 -0.49 14.27 -14.73
C VAL A 131 -1.74 14.89 -14.09
N VAL A 132 -1.57 15.67 -13.02
CA VAL A 132 -2.69 16.39 -12.37
C VAL A 132 -3.37 17.35 -13.35
N ASP A 133 -2.60 18.11 -14.13
CA ASP A 133 -3.14 19.10 -15.06
C ASP A 133 -3.74 18.44 -16.31
N GLN A 134 -3.19 17.30 -16.74
CA GLN A 134 -3.83 16.47 -17.75
C GLN A 134 -5.22 16.01 -17.27
N LYS A 135 -5.35 15.54 -16.03
CA LYS A 135 -6.65 15.17 -15.46
C LYS A 135 -7.62 16.33 -15.35
N ARG A 136 -7.16 17.52 -14.93
CA ARG A 136 -8.01 18.73 -14.94
C ARG A 136 -8.49 19.09 -16.34
N THR A 137 -7.67 18.86 -17.36
CA THR A 137 -8.04 19.10 -18.76
C THR A 137 -9.11 18.10 -19.22
N GLU A 138 -8.93 16.81 -18.91
CA GLU A 138 -9.93 15.76 -19.15
C GLU A 138 -11.26 16.09 -18.45
N GLU A 139 -11.21 16.51 -17.19
CA GLU A 139 -12.39 16.90 -16.39
C GLU A 139 -13.10 18.13 -16.97
N THR A 140 -12.34 19.14 -17.41
CA THR A 140 -12.91 20.32 -18.08
C THR A 140 -13.62 19.93 -19.38
N ALA A 141 -13.07 18.96 -20.13
CA ALA A 141 -13.73 18.42 -21.33
C ALA A 141 -14.99 17.63 -20.95
N PHE A 142 -14.94 16.84 -19.88
CA PHE A 142 -16.09 16.12 -19.35
C PHE A 142 -17.22 17.06 -18.91
N THR A 143 -16.93 18.12 -18.16
CA THR A 143 -17.93 19.12 -17.75
C THR A 143 -18.56 19.80 -18.96
N ARG A 144 -17.76 20.18 -19.98
CA ARG A 144 -18.30 20.72 -21.23
C ARG A 144 -19.22 19.73 -21.95
N TRP A 145 -18.84 18.46 -21.99
CA TRP A 145 -19.64 17.38 -22.56
C TRP A 145 -20.97 17.21 -21.79
N LEU A 146 -20.96 17.31 -20.46
CA LEU A 146 -22.17 17.26 -19.63
C LEU A 146 -23.11 18.44 -19.91
N SER A 147 -22.59 19.67 -19.89
CA SER A 147 -23.40 20.88 -20.06
C SER A 147 -24.05 20.99 -21.44
N ALA A 148 -23.55 20.27 -22.45
CA ALA A 148 -24.14 20.22 -23.77
C ALA A 148 -25.47 19.44 -23.85
N ASN A 149 -25.92 18.78 -22.79
CA ASN A 149 -27.21 18.08 -22.76
C ASN A 149 -27.80 18.06 -21.34
N PRO A 150 -29.03 18.58 -21.15
CA PRO A 150 -29.68 18.64 -19.84
C PRO A 150 -29.87 17.27 -19.15
N ASP A 151 -30.13 16.19 -19.89
CA ASP A 151 -30.30 14.85 -19.30
C ASP A 151 -28.98 14.30 -18.74
N ARG A 152 -27.87 14.53 -19.46
CA ARG A 152 -26.52 14.20 -18.97
C ARG A 152 -26.16 15.00 -17.74
N GLN A 153 -26.44 16.31 -17.76
CA GLN A 153 -26.24 17.18 -16.60
C GLN A 153 -27.05 16.69 -15.39
N LYS A 154 -28.33 16.35 -15.58
CA LYS A 154 -29.20 15.81 -14.52
C LYS A 154 -28.68 14.49 -13.95
N LYS A 155 -28.11 13.62 -14.79
CA LYS A 155 -27.66 12.28 -14.39
C LYS A 155 -26.27 12.27 -13.75
N TYR A 156 -25.34 13.12 -14.21
CA TYR A 156 -23.91 13.02 -13.85
C TYR A 156 -23.29 14.33 -13.32
N GLY A 157 -24.05 15.44 -13.29
CA GLY A 157 -23.53 16.76 -12.91
C GLY A 157 -22.85 16.80 -11.54
N GLU A 158 -23.31 15.98 -10.61
CA GLU A 158 -22.81 15.94 -9.23
C GLU A 158 -21.58 15.03 -9.03
N VAL A 159 -21.14 14.27 -10.04
CA VAL A 159 -20.04 13.30 -9.87
C VAL A 159 -18.72 14.00 -9.50
N LEU A 160 -18.28 15.00 -10.27
CA LEU A 160 -17.03 15.72 -9.96
C LEU A 160 -17.14 16.59 -8.69
N PRO A 161 -18.23 17.36 -8.47
CA PRO A 161 -18.42 18.12 -7.23
C PRO A 161 -18.40 17.25 -5.96
N SER A 162 -19.11 16.11 -5.97
CA SER A 162 -19.16 15.22 -4.82
C SER A 162 -17.80 14.56 -4.53
N LEU A 163 -17.06 14.17 -5.58
CA LEU A 163 -15.69 13.68 -5.43
C LEU A 163 -14.77 14.75 -4.86
N GLN A 164 -14.83 15.98 -5.39
CA GLN A 164 -14.04 17.10 -4.87
C GLN A 164 -14.31 17.30 -3.38
N GLN A 165 -15.58 17.36 -2.97
CA GLN A 165 -15.97 17.51 -1.58
C GLN A 165 -15.41 16.37 -0.70
N ALA A 166 -15.48 15.13 -1.17
CA ALA A 166 -14.94 13.98 -0.44
C ALA A 166 -13.41 14.09 -0.26
N TYR A 167 -12.67 14.57 -1.27
CA TYR A 167 -11.23 14.82 -1.12
C TYR A 167 -10.96 16.01 -0.21
N ASP A 168 -11.73 17.09 -0.28
CA ASP A 168 -11.58 18.23 0.61
C ASP A 168 -11.76 17.82 2.08
N GLU A 169 -12.70 16.90 2.37
CA GLU A 169 -12.86 16.31 3.69
C GLU A 169 -11.68 15.41 4.07
N LEU A 170 -11.30 14.48 3.20
CA LEU A 170 -10.14 13.59 3.41
C LEU A 170 -8.87 14.40 3.71
N MET A 171 -8.66 15.51 3.01
CA MET A 171 -7.49 16.37 3.15
C MET A 171 -7.41 17.04 4.52
N ARG A 172 -8.54 17.29 5.19
CA ARG A 172 -8.57 17.88 6.54
C ARG A 172 -8.01 16.94 7.59
N THR A 173 -8.16 15.64 7.40
CA THR A 173 -7.74 14.60 8.36
C THR A 173 -6.60 13.73 7.84
N ALA A 174 -6.12 13.95 6.61
CA ALA A 174 -5.15 13.11 5.92
C ALA A 174 -3.95 12.69 6.76
N GLN A 175 -3.35 13.62 7.52
CA GLN A 175 -2.21 13.29 8.39
C GLN A 175 -2.56 12.27 9.47
N ARG A 176 -3.70 12.43 10.14
CA ARG A 176 -4.17 11.48 11.15
C ARG A 176 -4.47 10.14 10.49
N ASP A 177 -5.21 10.17 9.39
CA ASP A 177 -5.73 8.97 8.76
C ASP A 177 -4.62 8.11 8.18
N LEU A 178 -3.63 8.73 7.52
CA LEU A 178 -2.44 8.03 7.02
C LEU A 178 -1.63 7.37 8.14
N ILE A 179 -1.45 8.04 9.28
CA ILE A 179 -0.76 7.45 10.45
C ILE A 179 -1.58 6.26 10.98
N VAL A 180 -2.89 6.42 11.14
CA VAL A 180 -3.75 5.34 11.66
C VAL A 180 -3.77 4.13 10.73
N GLN A 181 -3.87 4.36 9.42
CA GLN A 181 -3.80 3.31 8.40
C GLN A 181 -2.44 2.60 8.46
N GLN A 182 -1.35 3.38 8.51
CA GLN A 182 -0.02 2.80 8.54
C GLN A 182 0.28 2.02 9.83
N LEU A 183 -0.27 2.45 10.98
CA LEU A 183 -0.17 1.73 12.24
C LEU A 183 -0.78 0.33 12.11
N ALA A 184 -1.90 0.24 11.41
CA ALA A 184 -2.60 -1.02 11.22
C ALA A 184 -1.80 -2.00 10.38
N GLU A 185 -1.02 -1.52 9.43
CA GLU A 185 -0.21 -2.36 8.54
C GLU A 185 1.14 -2.76 9.15
N MET A 186 1.73 -1.92 10.00
CA MET A 186 3.09 -2.14 10.53
C MET A 186 3.15 -2.97 11.81
N SER A 187 2.01 -3.30 12.43
CA SER A 187 1.97 -4.12 13.64
C SER A 187 1.18 -5.39 13.41
N ASP A 188 1.86 -6.53 13.47
CA ASP A 188 1.24 -7.86 13.39
C ASP A 188 0.18 -8.04 14.49
N LEU A 189 0.47 -7.52 15.70
CA LEU A 189 -0.48 -7.51 16.81
C LEU A 189 -1.73 -6.67 16.51
N PHE A 190 -1.56 -5.50 15.90
CA PHE A 190 -2.71 -4.66 15.53
C PHE A 190 -3.52 -5.30 14.40
N GLN A 191 -2.88 -5.95 13.44
CA GLN A 191 -3.57 -6.71 12.39
C GLN A 191 -4.41 -7.85 12.99
N ILE A 192 -3.83 -8.62 13.92
CA ILE A 192 -4.54 -9.68 14.65
C ILE A 192 -5.70 -9.08 15.45
N LEU A 193 -5.46 -8.03 16.22
CA LEU A 193 -6.50 -7.36 17.03
C LEU A 193 -7.65 -6.85 16.14
N SER A 194 -7.32 -6.23 15.00
CA SER A 194 -8.30 -5.73 14.03
C SER A 194 -9.11 -6.86 13.41
N LEU A 195 -8.50 -8.02 13.15
CA LEU A 195 -9.21 -9.20 12.69
C LEU A 195 -10.15 -9.73 13.79
N VAL A 196 -9.67 -9.86 15.02
CA VAL A 196 -10.47 -10.31 16.17
C VAL A 196 -11.68 -9.40 16.38
N ASN A 197 -11.49 -8.08 16.39
CA ASN A 197 -12.58 -7.11 16.54
C ASN A 197 -13.63 -7.25 15.44
N ARG A 198 -13.22 -7.42 14.18
CA ARG A 198 -14.15 -7.66 13.06
C ARG A 198 -14.92 -8.97 13.23
N VAL A 199 -14.25 -10.04 13.66
CA VAL A 199 -14.89 -11.35 13.91
C VAL A 199 -15.89 -11.26 15.06
N VAL A 200 -15.54 -10.58 16.15
CA VAL A 200 -16.44 -10.37 17.29
C VAL A 200 -17.67 -9.56 16.85
N ALA A 201 -17.49 -8.47 16.12
CA ALA A 201 -18.60 -7.66 15.60
C ALA A 201 -19.50 -8.47 14.65
N ASP A 202 -18.92 -9.30 13.78
CA ASP A 202 -19.68 -10.14 12.85
C ASP A 202 -20.47 -11.24 13.58
N LYS A 203 -19.95 -11.77 14.70
CA LYS A 203 -20.67 -12.74 15.53
C LYS A 203 -21.94 -12.16 16.18
N GLN A 204 -22.01 -10.85 16.39
CA GLN A 204 -23.20 -10.19 16.94
C GLN A 204 -24.36 -10.13 15.93
N LYS A 205 -24.10 -10.37 14.64
CA LYS A 205 -25.15 -10.38 13.61
C LYS A 205 -25.95 -11.69 13.63
N PRO A 206 -27.21 -11.66 13.14
CA PRO A 206 -27.98 -12.87 12.85
C PRO A 206 -27.19 -13.83 11.95
N GLN A 207 -27.36 -15.15 12.14
CA GLN A 207 -26.53 -16.16 11.48
C GLN A 207 -26.55 -16.06 9.94
N GLY A 208 -27.68 -15.67 9.34
CA GLY A 208 -27.81 -15.48 7.89
C GLY A 208 -27.07 -14.26 7.33
N GLU A 209 -26.67 -13.31 8.18
CA GLU A 209 -25.99 -12.06 7.80
C GLU A 209 -24.48 -12.08 8.10
N ARG A 210 -23.97 -13.20 8.63
CA ARG A 210 -22.55 -13.36 8.99
C ARG A 210 -21.69 -13.55 7.76
N ASN A 211 -20.48 -13.00 7.80
CA ASN A 211 -19.52 -13.08 6.72
C ASN A 211 -18.73 -14.40 6.78
N ALA A 212 -19.11 -15.37 5.94
CA ALA A 212 -18.44 -16.67 5.87
C ALA A 212 -16.94 -16.57 5.52
N THR A 213 -16.54 -15.60 4.69
CA THR A 213 -15.13 -15.36 4.35
C THR A 213 -14.34 -14.88 5.56
N LEU A 214 -14.94 -14.05 6.42
CA LEU A 214 -14.31 -13.57 7.64
C LEU A 214 -14.08 -14.72 8.63
N ALA A 215 -15.04 -15.64 8.76
CA ALA A 215 -14.89 -16.84 9.58
C ALA A 215 -13.72 -17.73 9.10
N MET A 216 -13.61 -17.96 7.77
CA MET A 216 -12.50 -18.71 7.19
C MET A 216 -11.15 -18.00 7.37
N THR A 217 -11.13 -16.67 7.24
CA THR A 217 -9.91 -15.87 7.47
C THR A 217 -9.45 -15.97 8.92
N ALA A 218 -10.38 -15.90 9.87
CA ALA A 218 -10.09 -16.06 11.29
C ALA A 218 -9.53 -17.46 11.62
N LEU A 219 -10.06 -18.51 10.98
CA LEU A 219 -9.57 -19.87 11.16
C LEU A 219 -8.13 -20.03 10.66
N ARG A 220 -7.82 -19.50 9.47
CA ARG A 220 -6.45 -19.50 8.92
C ARG A 220 -5.49 -18.71 9.80
N ALA A 221 -5.90 -17.51 10.20
CA ALA A 221 -5.09 -16.67 11.08
C ALA A 221 -4.79 -17.39 12.40
N ARG A 222 -5.79 -18.05 13.01
CA ARG A 222 -5.60 -18.82 14.24
C ARG A 222 -4.56 -19.93 14.08
N GLY A 223 -4.57 -20.65 12.95
CA GLY A 223 -3.56 -21.68 12.66
C GLY A 223 -2.15 -21.13 12.46
N ALA A 224 -2.03 -19.93 11.88
CA ALA A 224 -0.75 -19.27 11.62
C ALA A 224 -0.22 -18.44 12.81
N LEU A 225 -1.00 -18.25 13.88
CA LEU A 225 -0.60 -17.41 15.02
C LEU A 225 0.79 -17.74 15.60
N PRO A 226 1.18 -19.01 15.82
CA PRO A 226 2.51 -19.32 16.35
C PRO A 226 3.63 -18.83 15.43
N GLU A 227 3.48 -19.00 14.11
CA GLU A 227 4.46 -18.54 13.12
C GLU A 227 4.51 -17.01 13.05
N ILE A 228 3.35 -16.34 13.06
CA ILE A 228 3.27 -14.87 13.06
C ILE A 228 3.96 -14.29 14.30
N LEU A 229 3.71 -14.88 15.48
CA LEU A 229 4.33 -14.42 16.73
C LEU A 229 5.82 -14.72 16.78
N ALA A 230 6.27 -15.86 16.24
CA ALA A 230 7.68 -16.21 16.14
C ALA A 230 8.45 -15.33 15.13
N ALA A 231 7.79 -14.93 14.03
CA ALA A 231 8.34 -14.05 13.01
C ALA A 231 8.20 -12.55 13.34
N ARG A 232 7.69 -12.20 14.53
CA ARG A 232 7.39 -10.82 14.91
C ARG A 232 8.63 -9.93 14.79
N ASN A 233 8.48 -8.85 14.04
CA ASN A 233 9.55 -7.89 13.82
C ASN A 233 9.46 -6.72 14.81
N GLY A 234 10.01 -6.94 16.01
CA GLY A 234 10.10 -5.90 17.05
C GLY A 234 10.76 -4.59 16.59
N PRO A 235 11.84 -4.61 15.78
CA PRO A 235 12.39 -3.40 15.17
C PRO A 235 11.35 -2.58 14.37
N SER A 236 10.61 -3.20 13.44
CA SER A 236 9.59 -2.51 12.63
C SER A 236 8.49 -1.84 13.48
N GLU A 237 8.05 -2.50 14.55
CA GLU A 237 7.06 -1.92 15.47
C GLU A 237 7.61 -0.69 16.23
N ARG A 238 8.90 -0.72 16.62
CA ARG A 238 9.57 0.42 17.26
C ARG A 238 9.75 1.58 16.28
N THR A 239 10.08 1.30 15.03
CA THR A 239 10.16 2.31 13.96
C THR A 239 8.86 3.08 13.81
N PHE A 240 7.72 2.40 13.83
CA PHE A 240 6.45 3.11 13.68
C PHE A 240 6.13 4.00 14.88
N ARG A 241 6.44 3.55 16.11
CA ARG A 241 6.28 4.38 17.31
C ARG A 241 7.18 5.62 17.26
N SER A 242 8.44 5.48 16.85
CA SER A 242 9.36 6.63 16.72
C SER A 242 8.95 7.56 15.57
N TYR A 243 8.52 7.00 14.43
CA TYR A 243 8.06 7.76 13.27
C TYR A 243 6.78 8.54 13.58
N SER A 244 5.77 7.91 14.17
CA SER A 244 4.51 8.59 14.52
C SER A 244 4.73 9.76 15.50
N ALA A 245 5.68 9.63 16.43
CA ALA A 245 6.12 10.73 17.28
C ALA A 245 6.85 11.84 16.49
N SER A 246 7.77 11.47 15.61
CA SER A 246 8.54 12.41 14.78
C SER A 246 7.67 13.16 13.76
N TYR A 247 6.76 12.46 13.09
CA TYR A 247 5.85 13.01 12.10
C TYR A 247 4.90 14.04 12.74
N LYS A 248 4.31 13.70 13.90
CA LYS A 248 3.52 14.67 14.69
C LYS A 248 4.34 15.91 15.04
N ALA A 249 5.60 15.76 15.46
CA ALA A 249 6.45 16.90 15.81
C ALA A 249 6.79 17.78 14.58
N LYS A 250 7.11 17.17 13.43
CA LYS A 250 7.40 17.88 12.17
C LYS A 250 6.19 18.67 11.67
N HIS A 251 4.99 18.08 11.73
CA HIS A 251 3.77 18.69 11.19
C HIS A 251 2.98 19.55 12.18
N ALA A 252 3.20 19.42 13.49
CA ALA A 252 2.70 20.38 14.48
C ALA A 252 3.41 21.75 14.38
N CYS A 253 4.65 21.76 13.87
CA CYS A 253 5.44 22.97 13.64
C CYS A 253 5.43 23.47 12.19
N ALA A 254 4.77 22.76 11.27
CA ALA A 254 4.59 23.26 9.92
C ALA A 254 3.61 24.45 9.98
N PRO A 255 3.94 25.62 9.41
CA PRO A 255 2.94 26.68 9.29
C PRO A 255 1.75 26.09 8.55
N LYS A 256 0.53 26.30 9.07
CA LYS A 256 -0.70 25.95 8.35
C LYS A 256 -0.64 26.67 7.01
N THR A 257 -0.19 25.99 5.97
CA THR A 257 -0.15 26.56 4.63
C THR A 257 -1.61 26.62 4.22
N ASN A 258 -2.18 27.83 4.28
CA ASN A 258 -3.41 28.14 3.57
C ASN A 258 -3.27 27.58 2.16
N SER A 259 -4.20 26.72 1.78
CA SER A 259 -4.48 26.39 0.39
C SER A 259 -4.69 27.70 -0.37
N ARG A 260 -3.62 28.24 -0.98
CA ARG A 260 -3.74 29.35 -1.90
C ARG A 260 -4.27 28.78 -3.22
N ALA A 261 -5.55 29.01 -3.45
CA ALA A 261 -6.13 29.05 -4.79
C ALA A 261 -5.25 29.91 -5.72
N PRO A 262 -5.20 29.62 -7.03
CA PRO A 262 -4.39 30.40 -7.94
C PRO A 262 -5.09 31.72 -8.24
N SER A 263 -4.57 32.86 -7.75
CA SER A 263 -4.97 34.16 -8.29
C SER A 263 -3.82 35.17 -8.38
N ARG A 264 -3.50 35.46 -9.64
CA ARG A 264 -3.11 36.73 -10.27
C ARG A 264 -2.58 37.91 -9.41
N LYS A 265 -1.44 38.39 -9.90
CA LYS A 265 -0.91 39.78 -9.94
C LYS A 265 -0.15 40.31 -8.72
N ALA A 266 0.98 40.94 -9.05
CA ALA A 266 1.96 41.57 -8.19
C ALA A 266 1.46 42.87 -7.54
N ARG A 267 1.81 43.11 -6.27
CA ARG A 267 2.46 44.36 -5.81
C ARG A 267 2.85 44.35 -4.33
N THR A 268 3.96 45.04 -4.08
CA THR A 268 4.45 45.71 -2.86
C THR A 268 4.99 44.90 -1.66
N LEU A 269 6.29 45.09 -1.45
CA LEU A 269 7.10 44.81 -0.26
C LEU A 269 6.69 45.70 0.93
N GLN A 270 6.53 45.11 2.12
CA GLN A 270 6.78 45.75 3.43
C GLN A 270 7.05 44.65 4.51
N PRO A 271 7.69 44.99 5.66
CA PRO A 271 8.64 44.10 6.33
C PRO A 271 8.02 43.10 7.32
N ARG A 272 8.66 41.93 7.41
CA ARG A 272 8.28 40.80 8.29
C ARG A 272 8.45 41.15 9.78
N ARG A 273 7.35 41.10 10.55
CA ARG A 273 7.40 40.94 12.01
C ARG A 273 7.86 39.52 12.36
N ARG A 274 8.76 39.41 13.36
CA ARG A 274 9.39 38.17 13.82
C ARG A 274 8.36 37.18 14.37
N SER A 275 8.39 35.94 13.88
CA SER A 275 7.75 34.78 14.49
C SER A 275 8.63 34.21 15.63
N PRO A 276 8.06 33.52 16.65
CA PRO A 276 8.83 32.99 17.75
C PRO A 276 9.72 31.81 17.31
N ARG A 277 10.96 31.76 17.84
CA ARG A 277 11.96 30.72 17.56
C ARG A 277 11.58 29.40 18.25
N CYS A 278 11.44 28.32 17.47
CA CYS A 278 11.56 26.96 18.00
C CYS A 278 13.02 26.69 18.41
N SER A 279 13.25 26.38 19.69
CA SER A 279 14.55 26.00 20.22
C SER A 279 14.98 24.62 19.72
N ARG A 280 16.11 24.54 19.00
CA ARG A 280 16.82 23.28 18.73
C ARG A 280 17.46 22.79 20.04
N GLY A 281 17.14 21.57 20.46
CA GLY A 281 17.81 20.90 21.57
C GLY A 281 19.32 20.80 21.32
N ARG A 282 20.10 21.24 22.31
CA ARG A 282 21.57 21.13 22.34
C ARG A 282 21.97 19.66 22.31
N ARG A 283 22.88 19.30 21.40
CA ARG A 283 23.72 18.10 21.56
C ARG A 283 24.62 18.33 22.78
N HIS A 284 24.54 17.45 23.77
CA HIS A 284 25.59 17.34 24.77
C HIS A 284 26.74 16.55 24.16
N ASN A 285 27.89 17.22 24.10
CA ASN A 285 29.19 16.63 23.78
C ASN A 285 29.88 16.45 25.13
N SER A 286 30.00 15.22 25.62
CA SER A 286 30.83 14.91 26.78
C SER A 286 32.02 14.09 26.31
N ARG A 287 33.14 14.80 26.07
CA ARG A 287 34.48 14.27 26.24
C ARG A 287 34.88 14.54 27.69
N ASN A 288 35.11 13.48 28.44
CA ASN A 288 36.29 13.24 29.27
C ASN A 288 36.27 11.76 29.65
#